data_AF-A0A660V8K4-F1
#
_entry.id   AF-A0A660V8K4-F1
#
_cell.length_a   1.000
_cell.length_b   1.000
_cell.length_c   1.000
_cell.angle_alpha   90.00
_cell.angle_beta   90.00
_cell.angle_gamma   90.00
#
_symmetry.space_group_name_H-M   'P 1'
#
loop_
_entity.id
_entity.type
_entity.pdbx_description
1 polymer ?
#
loop_
_entity_poly.entity_id
_entity_poly.type
_entity_poly.pdbx_seq_one_letter_code
_entity_poly.pdbx_strand_id
1 'polypeptide(L)'
;IGGATEETIIARVGEGIVTTIGSAITYKSVLENPDGISKAVLSKGLDAGTAFEILSIDIADVDVGVNVGAQLQGAQAEADLKRAKAEAEKRRAMAVAREQEMVASVQENRAKVVLAEAEVPKAMAEAFRQGHLGIMDYYRMKNINADTSMRDSIAKGSPEKRE
;
A
#
# COMPACT_ATOMS: atom_id res chain seq x y z
N ILE A 1 33.90 54.26 -29.57
CA ILE A 1 32.61 53.65 -29.19
C ILE A 1 32.75 52.17 -29.54
N GLY A 2 32.85 51.33 -28.52
CA GLY A 2 33.21 49.91 -28.67
C GLY A 2 32.09 49.15 -29.38
N GLY A 3 32.41 48.55 -30.53
CA GLY A 3 31.53 47.58 -31.18
C GLY A 3 31.46 46.29 -30.37
N ALA A 4 30.40 45.51 -30.59
CA ALA A 4 30.31 44.16 -30.06
C ALA A 4 31.52 43.33 -30.53
N THR A 5 32.21 42.70 -29.58
CA THR A 5 33.33 41.80 -29.84
C THR A 5 32.83 40.43 -30.32
N GLU A 6 33.73 39.61 -30.84
CA GLU A 6 33.45 38.23 -31.26
C GLU A 6 32.75 37.41 -30.16
N GLU A 7 33.19 37.54 -28.91
CA GLU A 7 32.58 36.89 -27.74
C GLU A 7 31.10 37.25 -27.57
N THR A 8 30.71 38.48 -27.91
CA THR A 8 29.32 38.92 -27.82
C THR A 8 28.46 38.22 -28.87
N ILE A 9 28.99 37.99 -30.07
CA ILE A 9 28.31 37.24 -31.13
C ILE A 9 28.14 35.78 -30.72
N ILE A 10 29.19 35.15 -30.19
CA ILE A 10 29.13 33.76 -29.72
C ILE A 10 28.04 33.60 -28.64
N ALA A 11 27.98 34.52 -27.68
CA ALA A 11 26.97 34.51 -26.63
C ALA A 11 25.53 34.66 -27.18
N ARG A 12 25.32 35.58 -28.14
CA ARG A 12 24.01 35.78 -28.80
C ARG A 12 23.57 34.55 -29.59
N VAL A 13 24.49 33.89 -30.30
CA VAL A 13 24.23 32.63 -31.00
C VAL A 13 23.85 31.54 -30.00
N GLY A 14 24.59 31.41 -28.89
CA GLY A 14 24.29 30.46 -27.82
C GLY A 14 22.90 30.68 -27.21
N GLU A 15 22.55 31.92 -26.88
CA GLU A 15 21.21 32.28 -26.37
C GLU A 15 20.12 31.96 -27.39
N GLY A 16 20.35 32.28 -28.67
CA GLY A 16 19.43 31.99 -29.76
C GLY A 16 19.13 30.50 -29.89
N ILE A 17 20.17 29.65 -29.77
CA ILE A 17 20.05 28.19 -29.82
C ILE A 17 19.24 27.68 -28.63
N VAL A 18 19.61 28.07 -27.41
CA VAL A 18 18.93 27.63 -26.17
C VAL A 18 17.45 28.03 -26.18
N THR A 19 17.16 29.27 -26.61
CA THR A 19 15.79 29.78 -26.69
C THR A 19 14.98 28.99 -27.71
N THR A 20 15.54 28.69 -28.88
CA THR A 20 14.84 27.94 -29.93
C THR A 20 14.52 26.51 -29.50
N ILE A 21 15.45 25.85 -28.81
CA ILE A 21 15.22 24.52 -28.24
C ILE A 21 14.17 24.57 -27.13
N GLY A 22 14.25 25.55 -26.23
CA GLY A 22 13.30 25.72 -25.12
C GLY A 22 11.89 26.12 -25.56
N SER A 23 11.74 26.72 -26.75
CA SER A 23 10.45 27.09 -27.33
C SER A 23 9.77 25.92 -28.05
N ALA A 24 10.49 24.82 -28.30
CA ALA A 24 9.95 23.68 -29.02
C ALA A 24 8.95 22.90 -28.14
N ILE A 25 7.84 22.46 -28.76
CA ILE A 25 6.77 21.72 -28.05
C ILE A 25 7.30 20.39 -27.50
N THR A 26 8.21 19.74 -28.23
CA THR A 26 8.85 18.50 -27.80
C THR A 26 10.32 18.51 -28.17
N TYR A 27 11.17 17.90 -27.35
CA TYR A 27 12.58 17.74 -27.71
C TYR A 27 12.75 16.87 -28.98
N LYS A 28 11.79 15.98 -29.26
CA LYS A 28 11.79 15.12 -30.46
C LYS A 28 11.71 15.91 -31.75
N SER A 29 10.88 16.96 -31.81
CA SER A 29 10.77 17.79 -33.02
C SER A 29 12.08 18.51 -33.36
N VAL A 30 12.91 18.78 -32.34
CA VAL A 30 14.24 19.36 -32.53
C VAL A 30 15.23 18.30 -33.04
N LEU A 31 15.15 17.07 -32.52
CA LEU A 31 16.00 15.95 -32.96
C LEU A 31 15.68 15.47 -34.37
N GLU A 32 14.42 15.55 -34.81
CA GLU A 32 14.02 15.15 -36.17
C GLU A 32 14.61 16.07 -37.25
N ASN A 33 14.85 17.34 -36.92
CA ASN A 33 15.40 18.31 -37.85
C ASN A 33 16.25 19.39 -37.12
N PRO A 34 17.50 19.08 -36.76
CA PRO A 34 18.36 20.01 -36.02
C PRO A 34 18.68 21.28 -36.82
N ASP A 35 18.74 21.21 -38.16
CA ASP A 35 18.95 22.37 -39.04
C ASP A 35 17.86 23.44 -38.91
N GLY A 36 16.71 23.09 -38.34
CA GLY A 36 15.67 24.06 -37.98
C GLY A 36 16.16 25.09 -36.96
N ILE A 37 17.05 24.69 -36.04
CA ILE A 37 17.64 25.58 -35.04
C ILE A 37 18.47 26.66 -35.74
N SER A 38 19.41 26.27 -36.62
CA SER A 38 20.31 27.22 -37.26
C SER A 38 19.55 28.27 -38.07
N LYS A 39 18.53 27.86 -38.84
CA LYS A 39 17.67 28.79 -39.61
C LYS A 39 16.88 29.74 -38.71
N ALA A 40 16.29 29.23 -37.63
CA ALA A 40 15.54 30.06 -36.69
C ALA A 40 16.45 31.06 -35.96
N VAL A 41 17.68 30.66 -35.65
CA VAL A 41 18.70 31.49 -34.98
C VAL A 41 19.25 32.56 -35.93
N LEU A 42 19.55 32.22 -37.19
CA LEU A 42 19.94 33.17 -38.24
C LEU A 42 18.84 34.22 -38.52
N SER A 43 17.56 33.80 -38.52
CA SER A 43 16.43 34.72 -38.77
C SER A 43 16.25 35.81 -37.72
N LYS A 44 16.83 35.66 -36.53
CA LYS A 44 16.75 36.64 -35.43
C LYS A 44 17.73 37.82 -35.57
N GLY A 45 18.63 37.81 -36.57
CA GLY A 45 19.52 38.95 -36.86
C GLY A 45 20.54 39.23 -35.76
N LEU A 46 21.31 38.22 -35.36
CA LEU A 46 22.23 38.25 -34.21
C LEU A 46 23.47 39.13 -34.43
N ASP A 47 23.79 39.37 -35.70
CA ASP A 47 24.85 40.23 -36.24
C ASP A 47 24.50 41.72 -36.20
N ALA A 48 23.24 42.07 -35.88
CA ALA A 48 22.79 43.45 -35.80
C ALA A 48 23.63 44.29 -34.82
N GLY A 49 24.14 45.43 -35.33
CA GLY A 49 24.94 46.37 -34.56
C GLY A 49 26.38 45.91 -34.29
N THR A 50 26.88 44.95 -35.08
CA THR A 50 28.25 44.43 -34.97
C THR A 50 29.00 44.60 -36.29
N ALA A 51 30.33 44.44 -36.28
CA ALA A 51 31.16 44.45 -37.49
C ALA A 51 31.31 43.04 -38.11
N PHE A 52 30.62 42.04 -37.57
CA PHE A 52 30.68 40.65 -37.99
C PHE A 52 29.42 40.29 -38.78
N GLU A 53 29.56 39.39 -39.75
CA GLU A 53 28.46 38.81 -40.51
C GLU A 53 28.48 37.29 -40.31
N ILE A 54 27.33 36.70 -39.96
CA ILE A 54 27.21 35.26 -39.75
C ILE A 54 26.87 34.59 -41.08
N LEU A 55 27.80 33.82 -41.64
CA LEU A 55 27.60 33.17 -42.93
C LEU A 55 26.71 31.91 -42.81
N SER A 56 27.07 31.00 -41.92
CA SER A 56 26.30 29.78 -41.62
C SER A 56 26.46 29.39 -40.16
N ILE A 57 25.48 28.65 -39.65
CA ILE A 57 25.54 27.97 -38.36
C ILE A 57 25.24 26.51 -38.65
N ASP A 58 26.24 25.65 -38.44
CA ASP A 58 26.13 24.23 -38.73
C ASP A 58 26.15 23.44 -37.41
N ILE A 59 25.31 22.41 -37.32
CA ILE A 59 25.26 21.51 -36.17
C ILE A 59 26.05 20.25 -36.52
N ALA A 60 27.14 20.03 -35.81
CA ALA A 60 28.02 18.89 -36.07
C ALA A 60 27.48 17.59 -35.48
N ASP A 61 26.96 17.63 -34.25
CA ASP A 61 26.40 16.46 -33.54
C ASP A 61 25.41 16.90 -32.46
N VAL A 62 24.49 16.01 -32.09
CA VAL A 62 23.50 16.24 -31.03
C VAL A 62 23.45 15.04 -30.09
N ASP A 63 24.03 15.22 -28.91
CA ASP A 63 23.98 14.22 -27.84
C ASP A 63 22.73 14.40 -26.97
N VAL A 64 21.96 13.32 -26.83
CA VAL A 64 20.89 13.22 -25.84
C VAL A 64 21.43 12.67 -24.54
N GLY A 65 21.24 13.43 -23.46
CA GLY A 65 21.60 13.02 -22.11
C GLY A 65 20.62 12.01 -21.50
N VAL A 66 20.50 12.06 -20.18
CA VAL A 66 19.70 11.11 -19.41
C VAL A 66 18.20 11.35 -19.62
N ASN A 67 17.45 10.26 -19.85
CA ASN A 67 16.00 10.31 -19.88
C ASN A 67 15.42 10.39 -18.46
N VAL A 68 15.31 11.62 -17.94
CA VAL A 68 14.78 11.92 -16.60
C VAL A 68 13.34 11.41 -16.44
N GLY A 69 12.54 11.43 -17.51
CA GLY A 69 11.16 10.93 -17.48
C GLY A 69 11.08 9.44 -17.16
N ALA A 70 11.91 8.62 -17.82
CA ALA A 70 11.98 7.18 -17.56
C ALA A 70 12.47 6.88 -16.13
N GLN A 71 13.45 7.64 -15.65
CA GLN A 71 13.96 7.50 -14.28
C GLN A 71 12.89 7.85 -13.24
N LEU A 72 12.17 8.95 -13.42
CA LEU A 72 11.08 9.36 -12.54
C LEU A 72 9.94 8.33 -12.55
N GLN A 73 9.57 7.80 -13.72
CA GLN A 73 8.58 6.73 -13.83
C GLN A 73 9.02 5.46 -13.09
N GLY A 74 10.28 5.06 -13.22
CA GLY A 74 10.85 3.92 -12.48
C GLY A 74 10.83 4.14 -10.97
N ALA A 75 11.29 5.31 -10.51
CA ALA A 75 11.29 5.67 -9.09
C ALA A 75 9.88 5.72 -8.50
N GLN A 76 8.91 6.21 -9.29
CA GLN A 76 7.51 6.25 -8.87
C GLN A 76 6.91 4.85 -8.75
N ALA A 77 7.19 3.96 -9.70
CA ALA A 77 6.77 2.56 -9.64
C ALA A 77 7.37 1.83 -8.43
N GLU A 78 8.64 2.09 -8.09
CA GLU A 78 9.29 1.52 -6.92
C GLU A 78 8.65 2.03 -5.61
N ALA A 79 8.34 3.32 -5.54
CA ALA A 79 7.63 3.91 -4.41
C ALA A 79 6.21 3.34 -4.25
N ASP A 80 5.50 3.11 -5.35
CA ASP A 80 4.17 2.48 -5.35
C ASP A 80 4.25 1.02 -4.87
N LEU A 81 5.23 0.26 -5.34
CA LEU A 81 5.48 -1.11 -4.91
C LEU A 81 5.78 -1.17 -3.40
N LYS A 82 6.59 -0.24 -2.90
CA LYS A 82 6.91 -0.14 -1.46
C LYS A 82 5.67 0.19 -0.62
N ARG A 83 4.82 1.12 -1.08
CA ARG A 83 3.54 1.44 -0.43
C ARG A 83 2.61 0.24 -0.39
N ALA A 84 2.44 -0.45 -1.52
CA ALA A 84 1.59 -1.63 -1.61
C ALA A 84 2.05 -2.76 -0.67
N LYS A 85 3.36 -3.01 -0.58
CA LYS A 85 3.93 -3.97 0.37
C LYS A 85 3.64 -3.60 1.83
N ALA A 86 3.86 -2.33 2.19
CA ALA A 86 3.60 -1.84 3.54
C ALA A 86 2.11 -1.96 3.93
N GLU A 87 1.21 -1.70 2.98
CA GLU A 87 -0.23 -1.84 3.22
C GLU A 87 -0.65 -3.32 3.37
N ALA A 88 -0.06 -4.21 2.57
CA ALA A 88 -0.28 -5.65 2.71
C ALA A 88 0.21 -6.17 4.08
N GLU A 89 1.38 -5.71 4.55
CA GLU A 89 1.88 -6.03 5.89
C GLU A 89 0.99 -5.49 7.00
N LYS A 90 0.55 -4.21 6.90
CA LYS A 90 -0.40 -3.62 7.84
C LYS A 90 -1.68 -4.45 7.93
N ARG A 91 -2.21 -4.89 6.78
CA ARG A 91 -3.41 -5.73 6.73
C ARG A 91 -3.20 -7.09 7.40
N ARG A 92 -2.04 -7.72 7.19
CA ARG A 92 -1.67 -8.97 7.87
C ARG A 92 -1.57 -8.77 9.39
N ALA A 93 -0.89 -7.72 9.84
CA ALA A 93 -0.77 -7.41 11.27
C ALA A 93 -2.14 -7.17 11.92
N MET A 94 -3.03 -6.42 11.27
CA MET A 94 -4.39 -6.20 11.75
C MET A 94 -5.22 -7.50 11.80
N ALA A 95 -5.03 -8.41 10.84
CA ALA A 95 -5.72 -9.69 10.85
C ALA A 95 -5.29 -10.55 12.05
N VAL A 96 -3.98 -10.63 12.31
CA VAL A 96 -3.43 -11.36 13.47
C VAL A 96 -3.91 -10.72 14.78
N ALA A 97 -3.90 -9.39 14.90
CA ALA A 97 -4.41 -8.71 16.08
C ALA A 97 -5.88 -9.03 16.34
N ARG A 98 -6.72 -8.99 15.29
CA ARG A 98 -8.14 -9.35 15.40
C ARG A 98 -8.35 -10.81 15.79
N GLU A 99 -7.53 -11.72 15.27
CA GLU A 99 -7.57 -13.13 15.68
C GLU A 99 -7.28 -13.28 17.18
N GLN A 100 -6.27 -12.58 17.70
CA GLN A 100 -5.96 -12.58 19.13
C GLN A 100 -7.08 -11.97 19.98
N GLU A 101 -7.68 -10.86 19.53
CA GLU A 101 -8.85 -10.26 20.20
C GLU A 101 -10.03 -11.24 20.27
N MET A 102 -10.29 -11.98 19.19
CA MET A 102 -11.35 -12.99 19.15
C MET A 102 -11.06 -14.15 20.09
N VAL A 103 -9.81 -14.63 20.14
CA VAL A 103 -9.39 -15.67 21.08
C VAL A 103 -9.58 -15.20 22.52
N ALA A 104 -9.16 -13.97 22.84
CA ALA A 104 -9.36 -13.39 24.16
C ALA A 104 -10.86 -13.27 24.52
N SER A 105 -11.69 -12.82 23.57
CA SER A 105 -13.15 -12.73 23.77
C SER A 105 -13.80 -14.10 24.02
N VAL A 106 -13.37 -15.14 23.30
CA VAL A 106 -13.84 -16.52 23.54
C VAL A 106 -13.46 -16.98 24.95
N GLN A 107 -12.24 -16.69 25.42
CA GLN A 107 -11.81 -17.03 26.77
C GLN A 107 -12.61 -16.27 27.84
N GLU A 108 -12.83 -14.97 27.64
CA GLU A 108 -13.64 -14.14 28.55
C GLU A 108 -15.08 -14.66 28.65
N ASN A 109 -15.70 -14.98 27.51
CA ASN A 109 -17.05 -15.52 27.48
C ASN A 109 -17.13 -16.91 28.13
N ARG A 110 -16.13 -17.78 27.92
CA ARG A 110 -16.05 -19.06 28.64
C ARG A 110 -15.94 -18.85 30.15
N ALA A 111 -15.13 -17.90 30.60
CA ALA A 111 -15.02 -17.57 32.02
C ALA A 111 -16.37 -17.11 32.60
N LYS A 112 -17.13 -16.28 31.87
CA LYS A 112 -18.50 -15.86 32.26
C LYS A 112 -19.46 -17.05 32.38
N VAL A 113 -19.42 -17.99 31.44
CA VAL A 113 -20.24 -19.21 31.50
C VAL A 113 -19.89 -20.04 32.75
N VAL A 114 -18.59 -20.24 33.01
CA VAL A 114 -18.13 -21.00 34.18
C VAL A 114 -18.54 -20.30 35.48
N LEU A 115 -18.47 -18.97 35.55
CA LEU A 115 -18.94 -18.20 36.71
C LEU A 115 -20.44 -18.40 36.96
N ALA A 116 -21.26 -18.33 35.90
CA ALA A 116 -22.69 -18.57 35.99
C ALA A 116 -23.02 -20.02 36.38
N GLU A 117 -22.32 -21.01 35.81
CA GLU A 117 -22.45 -22.41 36.20
C GLU A 117 -22.07 -22.64 37.67
N ALA A 118 -21.07 -21.94 38.19
CA ALA A 118 -20.66 -22.02 39.58
C ALA A 118 -21.68 -21.42 40.57
N GLU A 119 -22.60 -20.57 40.12
CA GLU A 119 -23.69 -20.06 40.96
C GLU A 119 -24.73 -21.15 41.26
N VAL A 120 -24.95 -22.11 40.34
CA VAL A 120 -25.95 -23.18 40.51
C VAL A 120 -25.64 -24.09 41.71
N PRO A 121 -24.42 -24.64 41.89
CA PRO A 121 -24.06 -25.38 43.09
C PRO A 121 -24.15 -24.57 44.38
N LYS A 122 -23.79 -23.27 44.34
CA LYS A 122 -23.89 -22.38 45.50
C LYS A 122 -25.34 -22.19 45.93
N ALA A 123 -26.23 -21.91 44.96
CA ALA A 123 -27.67 -21.78 45.20
C ALA A 123 -28.27 -23.10 45.69
N MET A 124 -27.86 -24.25 45.13
CA MET A 124 -28.29 -25.56 45.63
C MET A 124 -27.83 -25.79 47.07
N ALA A 125 -26.57 -25.48 47.39
CA ALA A 125 -26.04 -25.61 48.76
C ALA A 125 -26.76 -24.69 49.76
N GLU A 126 -27.21 -23.52 49.31
CA GLU A 126 -28.05 -22.61 50.10
C GLU A 126 -29.47 -23.16 50.30
N ALA A 127 -30.09 -23.71 49.26
CA ALA A 127 -31.40 -24.37 49.35
C ALA A 127 -31.38 -25.58 50.30
N PHE A 128 -30.29 -26.35 50.35
CA PHE A 128 -30.10 -27.42 51.34
C PHE A 128 -30.00 -26.87 52.77
N ARG A 129 -29.28 -25.76 52.99
CA ARG A 129 -29.12 -25.14 54.31
C ARG A 129 -30.42 -24.52 54.82
N GLN A 130 -31.20 -23.90 53.94
CA GLN A 130 -32.48 -23.28 54.27
C GLN A 130 -33.64 -24.30 54.38
N GLY A 131 -33.40 -25.58 54.07
CA GLY A 131 -34.39 -26.65 54.16
C GLY A 131 -35.40 -26.70 53.01
N HIS A 132 -35.16 -25.95 51.93
CA HIS A 132 -36.01 -25.94 50.74
C HIS A 132 -35.78 -27.15 49.82
N LEU A 133 -34.67 -27.88 49.98
CA LEU A 133 -34.37 -29.09 49.23
C LEU A 133 -33.98 -30.25 50.16
N GLY A 134 -34.67 -31.39 50.03
CA GLY A 134 -34.45 -32.56 50.86
C GLY A 134 -33.37 -33.52 50.32
N ILE A 135 -32.84 -34.38 51.20
CA ILE A 135 -31.87 -35.44 50.82
C ILE A 135 -32.49 -36.41 49.80
N MET A 136 -33.76 -36.77 49.96
CA MET A 136 -34.47 -37.65 49.02
C MET A 136 -34.67 -37.02 47.63
N ASP A 137 -34.77 -35.68 47.55
CA ASP A 137 -34.89 -34.97 46.28
C ASP A 137 -33.53 -34.90 45.56
N TYR A 138 -32.43 -34.75 46.29
CA TYR A 138 -31.08 -34.85 45.75
C TYR A 138 -30.80 -36.24 45.15
N TYR A 139 -31.14 -37.32 45.88
CA TYR A 139 -30.98 -38.68 45.38
C TYR A 139 -31.83 -38.94 44.14
N ARG A 140 -33.07 -38.42 44.10
CA ARG A 140 -33.91 -38.49 42.88
C ARG A 140 -33.28 -37.77 41.70
N MET A 141 -32.78 -36.55 41.90
CA MET A 141 -32.08 -35.79 40.86
C MET A 141 -30.84 -36.55 40.35
N LYS A 142 -30.04 -37.12 41.26
CA LYS A 142 -28.85 -37.89 40.90
C LYS A 142 -29.20 -39.15 40.09
N ASN A 143 -30.30 -39.83 40.43
CA ASN A 143 -30.78 -40.99 39.69
C ASN A 143 -31.27 -40.61 38.29
N ILE A 144 -32.02 -39.53 38.14
CA ILE A 144 -32.48 -39.03 36.83
C ILE A 144 -31.27 -38.66 35.95
N ASN A 145 -30.24 -38.02 36.52
CA ASN A 145 -29.02 -37.68 35.79
C ASN A 145 -28.23 -38.93 35.37
N ALA A 146 -28.20 -39.97 36.21
CA ALA A 146 -27.58 -41.26 35.89
C ALA A 146 -28.34 -41.96 34.75
N ASP A 147 -29.67 -42.02 34.81
CA ASP A 147 -30.51 -42.59 33.76
C ASP A 147 -30.37 -41.83 32.43
N THR A 148 -30.28 -40.50 32.49
CA THR A 148 -30.08 -39.67 31.30
C THR A 148 -28.69 -39.93 30.69
N SER A 149 -27.65 -40.00 31.50
CA SER A 149 -26.28 -40.30 31.04
C SER A 149 -26.19 -41.71 30.43
N MET A 150 -26.87 -42.69 31.03
CA MET A 150 -26.97 -44.05 30.49
C MET A 150 -27.67 -44.04 29.13
N ARG A 151 -28.81 -43.33 28.99
CA ARG A 151 -29.53 -43.18 27.72
C ARG A 151 -28.70 -42.52 26.63
N ASP A 152 -27.98 -41.45 26.95
CA ASP A 152 -27.09 -40.77 26.00
C ASP A 152 -25.94 -41.68 25.55
N SER A 153 -25.38 -42.47 26.45
CA SER A 153 -24.31 -43.43 26.12
C SER A 153 -24.80 -44.56 25.21
N ILE A 154 -26.03 -45.05 25.42
CA ILE A 154 -26.67 -46.06 24.57
C ILE A 154 -26.99 -45.46 23.19
N ALA A 155 -27.46 -44.21 23.14
CA ALA A 155 -27.76 -43.51 21.88
C ALA A 155 -26.50 -43.23 21.04
N LYS A 156 -25.37 -42.92 21.68
CA LYS A 156 -24.06 -42.74 21.01
C LYS A 156 -23.31 -44.05 20.75
N GLY A 157 -23.72 -45.14 21.39
CA GLY A 157 -23.03 -46.43 21.43
C GLY A 157 -23.50 -47.47 20.41
N SER A 158 -24.29 -47.09 19.39
CA SER A 158 -24.59 -47.94 18.24
C SER A 158 -23.68 -47.58 17.06
N PRO A 159 -22.48 -48.16 16.95
CA PRO A 159 -21.80 -48.18 15.66
C PRO A 159 -22.61 -49.08 14.73
N GLU A 160 -23.27 -48.49 13.74
CA GLU A 160 -23.66 -49.21 12.52
C GLU A 160 -22.39 -49.93 12.00
N LYS A 161 -22.33 -51.25 12.19
CA LYS A 161 -21.51 -52.09 11.33
C LYS A 161 -22.08 -51.96 9.92
N ARG A 162 -21.46 -51.07 9.13
CA ARG A 162 -21.61 -51.09 7.67
C ARG A 162 -20.74 -52.22 7.15
N GLU A 163 -21.38 -53.35 6.85
CA GLU A 163 -20.89 -54.32 5.85
C GLU A 163 -21.23 -53.81 4.44
#